data_AF-A0A2H3BTH7-F1
#
_entry.id   AF-A0A2H3BTH7-F1
#
_cell.length_a   1.000
_cell.length_b   1.000
_cell.length_c   1.000
_cell.angle_alpha   90.00
_cell.angle_beta   90.00
_cell.angle_gamma   90.00
#
_symmetry.space_group_name_H-M   'P 1'
#
loop_
_entity.id
_entity.type
_entity.pdbx_description
1 polymer ?
#
loop_
_entity_poly.entity_id
_entity_poly.type
_entity_poly.pdbx_seq_one_letter_code
_entity_poly.pdbx_strand_id
1 'polypeptide(L)'
;MTDSEGLVYSLSTILHDLPASIEILPGRIEEWLSSDPDRNKLPFLLSEGHLGIPQNVLYKLYLKATAMFTAARQQTQDHSALIASSIIILLANSAHQTALNTRKRLIISGNLDPNKELALIGTMISGNRECAKQSVIWAHRRWIFEYLYPPNPPSLPHTQLPRALVRDELQILAQSCESYPRNYYAWTHRSYCMQSMMDLVTTTSDPAAEAIMQEEYLNLLHWVDLHVSDYSAMHYLSLFVQRFSMLQSSAPSLQSMNLISLFDHAMTLLSSYPNHEALWMFIRSIIASAALVDRAAMIARVKSSSKGDGTYGLQLLTFIQSLLTD
;
A
#
# COMPACT_ATOMS: atom_id res chain seq x y z
N MET A 1 26.47 -31.30 2.22
CA MET A 1 25.63 -30.32 2.96
C MET A 1 26.15 -28.95 2.61
N THR A 2 25.41 -28.18 1.83
CA THR A 2 25.71 -26.76 1.62
C THR A 2 25.76 -26.06 2.97
N ASP A 3 26.80 -25.25 3.20
CA ASP A 3 26.92 -24.46 4.41
C ASP A 3 25.69 -23.52 4.53
N SER A 4 24.91 -23.69 5.60
CA SER A 4 23.68 -22.94 5.81
C SER A 4 23.96 -21.45 6.04
N GLU A 5 25.15 -21.11 6.52
CA GLU A 5 25.62 -19.73 6.62
C GLU A 5 25.88 -19.11 5.25
N GLY A 6 26.66 -19.80 4.41
CA GLY A 6 26.87 -19.42 3.02
C GLY A 6 25.57 -19.24 2.24
N LEU A 7 24.53 -20.04 2.52
CA LEU A 7 23.20 -19.87 1.90
C LEU A 7 22.46 -18.60 2.38
N VAL A 8 22.60 -18.21 3.64
CA VAL A 8 22.03 -16.95 4.16
C VAL A 8 22.66 -15.76 3.42
N TYR A 9 23.98 -15.73 3.29
CA TYR A 9 24.67 -14.69 2.52
C TYR A 9 24.29 -14.72 1.04
N SER A 10 24.26 -15.90 0.41
CA SER A 10 23.90 -16.04 -1.00
C SER A 10 22.50 -15.49 -1.28
N LEU A 11 21.50 -15.86 -0.47
CA LEU A 11 20.14 -15.34 -0.62
C LEU A 11 20.09 -13.84 -0.35
N SER A 12 20.82 -13.37 0.67
CA SER A 12 20.92 -11.93 0.94
C SER A 12 21.48 -11.16 -0.26
N THR A 13 22.54 -11.64 -0.90
CA THR A 13 23.11 -11.02 -2.10
C THR A 13 22.07 -10.92 -3.21
N ILE A 14 21.38 -12.03 -3.53
CA ILE A 14 20.33 -12.03 -4.57
C ILE A 14 19.24 -10.99 -4.26
N LEU A 15 18.83 -10.85 -3.00
CA LEU A 15 17.84 -9.86 -2.59
C LEU A 15 18.34 -8.41 -2.73
N HIS A 16 19.63 -8.17 -2.46
CA HIS A 16 20.23 -6.84 -2.62
C HIS A 16 20.48 -6.48 -4.10
N ASP A 17 20.48 -7.46 -5.00
CA ASP A 17 20.46 -7.25 -6.45
C ASP A 17 19.06 -6.89 -6.98
N LEU A 18 18.06 -6.77 -6.09
CA LEU A 18 16.70 -6.28 -6.36
C LEU A 18 15.98 -7.07 -7.47
N PRO A 19 15.59 -8.33 -7.20
CA PRO A 19 14.80 -9.11 -8.14
C PRO A 19 13.47 -8.41 -8.46
N ALA A 20 12.95 -8.66 -9.65
CA ALA A 20 11.69 -8.07 -10.14
C ALA A 20 10.49 -8.48 -9.27
N SER A 21 10.49 -9.71 -8.74
CA SER A 21 9.53 -10.14 -7.71
C SER A 21 10.15 -11.17 -6.77
N ILE A 22 9.55 -11.31 -5.59
CA ILE A 22 9.92 -12.32 -4.59
C ILE A 22 8.66 -13.09 -4.23
N GLU A 23 8.70 -14.41 -4.41
CA GLU A 23 7.58 -15.30 -4.09
C GLU A 23 8.04 -16.43 -3.16
N ILE A 24 7.21 -16.75 -2.15
CA ILE A 24 7.44 -17.90 -1.28
C ILE A 24 6.65 -19.07 -1.85
N LEU A 25 7.37 -20.07 -2.36
CA LEU A 25 6.78 -21.21 -3.05
C LEU A 25 6.35 -22.30 -2.04
N PRO A 26 5.14 -22.86 -2.17
CA PRO A 26 4.73 -23.96 -1.31
C PRO A 26 5.53 -25.24 -1.64
N GLY A 27 5.68 -26.13 -0.67
CA GLY A 27 6.32 -27.43 -0.89
C GLY A 27 7.85 -27.39 -0.87
N ARG A 28 8.47 -28.42 -1.47
CA ARG A 28 9.93 -28.56 -1.52
C ARG A 28 10.49 -28.20 -2.90
N ILE A 29 11.77 -27.86 -2.98
CA ILE A 29 12.38 -27.46 -4.25
C ILE A 29 12.27 -28.54 -5.32
N GLU A 30 12.29 -29.82 -4.93
CA GLU A 30 12.16 -30.96 -5.85
C GLU A 30 10.84 -30.96 -6.63
N GLU A 31 9.80 -30.29 -6.13
CA GLU A 31 8.50 -30.16 -6.78
C GLU A 31 8.50 -29.07 -7.88
N TRP A 32 9.47 -28.15 -7.83
CA TRP A 32 9.59 -27.01 -8.74
C TRP A 32 10.75 -27.14 -9.72
N LEU A 33 11.60 -28.15 -9.53
CA LEU A 33 12.70 -28.45 -10.43
C LEU A 33 12.16 -29.21 -11.64
N SER A 34 12.04 -28.51 -12.77
CA SER A 34 12.08 -29.20 -14.07
C SER A 34 13.45 -29.87 -14.25
N SER A 35 13.49 -30.96 -15.01
CA SER A 35 14.67 -31.79 -15.30
C SER A 35 15.72 -31.06 -16.16
N ASP A 36 16.22 -29.92 -15.69
CA ASP A 36 17.22 -29.09 -16.36
C ASP A 36 18.61 -29.34 -15.73
N PRO A 37 19.53 -30.02 -16.44
CA PRO A 37 20.81 -30.45 -15.89
C PRO A 37 21.84 -29.31 -15.69
N ASP A 38 21.60 -28.10 -16.23
CA ASP A 38 22.56 -26.98 -16.19
C ASP A 38 22.21 -25.88 -15.15
N ARG A 39 21.20 -26.10 -14.29
CA ARG A 39 20.73 -25.05 -13.36
C ARG A 39 21.48 -24.95 -12.03
N ASN A 40 21.55 -23.70 -11.55
CA ASN A 40 22.22 -23.22 -10.34
C ASN A 40 22.09 -24.18 -9.13
N LYS A 41 23.22 -24.52 -8.48
CA LYS A 41 23.30 -25.38 -7.27
C LYS A 41 22.62 -24.80 -6.02
N LEU A 42 22.01 -23.61 -6.12
CA LEU A 42 21.38 -22.93 -4.99
C LEU A 42 19.94 -23.42 -4.79
N PRO A 43 19.45 -23.50 -3.55
CA PRO A 43 18.10 -23.96 -3.24
C PRO A 43 17.04 -22.87 -3.47
N PHE A 44 17.20 -22.02 -4.49
CA PHE A 44 16.32 -20.93 -4.87
C PHE A 44 16.09 -20.96 -6.38
N LEU A 45 14.91 -20.51 -6.83
CA LEU A 45 14.55 -20.42 -8.23
C LEU A 45 14.72 -18.98 -8.68
N LEU A 46 15.64 -18.72 -9.61
CA LEU A 46 15.80 -17.42 -10.24
C LEU A 46 15.52 -17.57 -11.73
N SER A 47 14.42 -17.00 -12.21
CA SER A 47 13.99 -17.08 -13.61
C SER A 47 13.54 -15.70 -14.06
N GLU A 48 14.12 -15.18 -15.14
CA GLU A 48 13.75 -13.89 -15.74
C GLU A 48 13.72 -12.72 -14.72
N GLY A 49 14.61 -12.77 -13.72
CA GLY A 49 14.67 -11.75 -12.64
C GLY A 49 13.67 -11.96 -11.51
N HIS A 50 12.83 -12.99 -11.55
CA HIS A 50 11.90 -13.36 -10.48
C HIS A 50 12.52 -14.40 -9.54
N LEU A 51 12.43 -14.15 -8.24
CA LEU A 51 12.98 -15.01 -7.19
C LEU A 51 11.89 -15.83 -6.49
N GLY A 52 11.91 -17.14 -6.70
CA GLY A 52 11.12 -18.11 -5.96
C GLY A 52 11.93 -18.75 -4.82
N ILE A 53 11.42 -18.66 -3.60
CA ILE A 53 12.05 -19.24 -2.40
C ILE A 53 11.15 -20.34 -1.84
N PRO A 54 11.56 -21.62 -1.89
CA PRO A 54 10.79 -22.71 -1.29
C PRO A 54 10.61 -22.49 0.23
N GLN A 55 9.37 -22.63 0.71
CA GLN A 55 9.01 -22.33 2.10
C GLN A 55 9.84 -23.15 3.11
N ASN A 56 10.09 -24.43 2.81
CA ASN A 56 10.90 -25.30 3.66
C ASN A 56 12.37 -24.85 3.75
N VAL A 57 12.91 -24.27 2.68
CA VAL A 57 14.26 -23.69 2.64
C VAL A 57 14.27 -22.40 3.45
N LEU A 58 13.29 -21.52 3.24
CA LEU A 58 13.17 -20.27 3.99
C LEU A 58 13.13 -20.51 5.50
N TYR A 59 12.37 -21.49 5.99
CA TYR A 59 12.31 -21.78 7.43
C TYR A 59 13.62 -22.36 7.99
N LYS A 60 14.34 -23.16 7.23
CA LYS A 60 15.69 -23.62 7.63
C LYS A 60 16.67 -22.44 7.72
N LEU A 61 16.62 -21.55 6.72
CA LEU A 61 17.46 -20.35 6.71
C LEU A 61 17.06 -19.37 7.80
N TYR A 62 15.78 -19.26 8.15
CA TYR A 62 15.30 -18.43 9.26
C TYR A 62 15.93 -18.84 10.59
N LEU A 63 16.01 -20.15 10.89
CA LEU A 63 16.64 -20.63 12.13
C LEU A 63 18.13 -20.27 12.18
N LYS A 64 18.85 -20.48 11.07
CA LYS A 64 20.27 -20.13 10.97
C LYS A 64 20.49 -18.62 11.03
N ALA A 65 19.69 -17.84 10.30
CA ALA A 65 19.72 -16.39 10.31
C ALA A 65 19.43 -15.83 11.71
N THR A 66 18.50 -16.40 12.46
CA THR A 66 18.24 -15.99 13.85
C THR A 66 19.44 -16.18 14.76
N ALA A 67 20.14 -17.32 14.64
CA ALA A 67 21.38 -17.57 15.37
C ALA A 67 22.50 -16.58 14.96
N MET A 68 22.70 -16.37 13.66
CA MET A 68 23.65 -15.39 13.12
C MET A 68 23.36 -13.98 13.61
N PHE A 69 22.10 -13.55 13.52
CA PHE A 69 21.63 -12.23 13.96
C PHE A 69 21.87 -12.02 15.45
N THR A 70 21.67 -13.06 16.27
CA THR A 70 21.87 -12.99 17.72
C THR A 70 23.36 -12.84 18.06
N ALA A 71 24.22 -13.64 17.43
CA ALA A 71 25.67 -13.55 17.61
C ALA A 71 26.22 -12.19 17.13
N ALA A 72 25.83 -11.76 15.93
CA ALA A 72 26.27 -10.49 15.33
C ALA A 72 25.77 -9.25 16.08
N ARG A 73 24.69 -9.36 16.88
CA ARG A 73 24.24 -8.28 17.77
C ARG A 73 25.03 -8.21 19.08
N GLN A 74 25.58 -9.33 19.53
CA GLN A 74 26.40 -9.41 20.76
C GLN A 74 27.85 -9.02 20.48
N GLN A 75 28.35 -9.35 19.30
CA GLN A 75 29.64 -8.91 18.81
C GLN A 75 29.53 -7.49 18.27
N THR A 76 30.44 -6.59 18.64
CA THR A 76 30.46 -5.22 18.14
C THR A 76 30.79 -5.21 16.65
N GLN A 77 29.81 -4.86 15.80
CA GLN A 77 29.95 -4.40 14.41
C GLN A 77 30.09 -5.42 13.25
N ASP A 78 29.59 -6.67 13.36
CA ASP A 78 29.43 -7.47 12.12
C ASP A 78 28.21 -6.99 11.31
N HIS A 79 28.38 -5.87 10.61
CA HIS A 79 27.32 -5.27 9.79
C HIS A 79 26.88 -6.19 8.65
N SER A 80 27.82 -6.97 8.07
CA SER A 80 27.50 -7.91 6.98
C SER A 80 26.56 -9.00 7.46
N ALA A 81 26.88 -9.64 8.60
CA ALA A 81 26.01 -10.64 9.19
C ALA A 81 24.66 -10.06 9.61
N LEU A 82 24.62 -8.85 10.16
CA LEU A 82 23.36 -8.18 10.52
C LEU A 82 22.49 -7.87 9.29
N ILE A 83 23.09 -7.38 8.20
CA ILE A 83 22.38 -7.11 6.94
C ILE A 83 21.82 -8.40 6.37
N ALA A 84 22.66 -9.44 6.27
CA ALA A 84 22.29 -10.72 5.69
C ALA A 84 21.24 -11.46 6.49
N SER A 85 21.45 -11.61 7.80
CA SER A 85 20.51 -12.33 8.66
C SER A 85 19.19 -11.59 8.84
N SER A 86 19.19 -10.26 8.99
CA SER A 86 17.96 -9.51 9.23
C SER A 86 16.98 -9.57 8.06
N ILE A 87 17.45 -9.55 6.81
CA ILE A 87 16.53 -9.64 5.66
C ILE A 87 15.89 -11.03 5.54
N ILE A 88 16.64 -12.10 5.83
CA ILE A 88 16.08 -13.47 5.86
C ILE A 88 15.05 -13.61 6.98
N ILE A 89 15.32 -13.02 8.14
CA ILE A 89 14.35 -12.95 9.24
C ILE A 89 13.07 -12.24 8.78
N LEU A 90 13.18 -11.13 8.05
CA LEU A 90 12.02 -10.37 7.58
C LEU A 90 11.24 -11.04 6.45
N LEU A 91 11.89 -11.86 5.61
CA LEU A 91 11.18 -12.68 4.62
C LEU A 91 10.28 -13.73 5.27
N ALA A 92 10.74 -14.34 6.37
CA ALA A 92 9.96 -15.34 7.10
C ALA A 92 8.99 -14.71 8.11
N ASN A 93 9.36 -13.56 8.70
CA ASN A 93 8.58 -12.82 9.68
C ASN A 93 8.76 -11.31 9.48
N SER A 94 7.95 -10.75 8.57
CA SER A 94 7.93 -9.32 8.25
C SER A 94 7.52 -8.43 9.42
N ALA A 95 6.98 -9.01 10.51
CA ALA A 95 6.65 -8.31 11.74
C ALA A 95 7.78 -8.24 12.78
N HIS A 96 8.97 -8.76 12.47
CA HIS A 96 10.07 -8.87 13.42
C HIS A 96 10.73 -7.51 13.73
N GLN A 97 10.18 -6.80 14.73
CA GLN A 97 10.59 -5.42 15.07
C GLN A 97 12.07 -5.25 15.36
N THR A 98 12.72 -6.21 16.05
CA THR A 98 14.15 -6.09 16.35
C THR A 98 15.00 -6.12 15.08
N ALA A 99 14.57 -6.87 14.05
CA ALA A 99 15.28 -6.91 12.77
C ALA A 99 15.09 -5.59 12.02
N LEU A 100 13.85 -5.08 11.93
CA LEU A 100 13.55 -3.77 11.35
C LEU A 100 14.35 -2.64 12.03
N ASN A 101 14.38 -2.61 13.36
CA ASN A 101 15.12 -1.60 14.11
C ASN A 101 16.65 -1.73 13.93
N THR A 102 17.17 -2.95 13.74
CA THR A 102 18.57 -3.12 13.35
C THR A 102 18.84 -2.54 11.96
N ARG A 103 17.95 -2.76 10.99
CA ARG A 103 18.08 -2.18 9.64
C ARG A 103 18.01 -0.65 9.67
N LYS A 104 17.12 -0.06 10.49
CA LYS A 104 17.12 1.41 10.75
C LYS A 104 18.47 1.90 11.27
N ARG A 105 19.06 1.20 12.25
CA ARG A 105 20.39 1.56 12.78
C ARG A 105 21.49 1.44 11.73
N LEU A 106 21.44 0.42 10.88
CA LEU A 106 22.39 0.24 9.77
C LEU A 106 22.26 1.35 8.72
N ILE A 107 21.04 1.82 8.45
CA ILE A 107 20.81 2.99 7.58
C ILE A 107 21.40 4.25 8.20
N ILE A 108 21.07 4.53 9.48
CA ILE A 108 21.58 5.71 10.19
C ILE A 108 23.12 5.72 10.25
N SER A 109 23.75 4.55 10.43
CA SER A 109 25.20 4.43 10.47
C SER A 109 25.87 4.36 9.09
N GLY A 110 25.11 4.46 7.98
CA GLY A 110 25.63 4.44 6.62
C GLY A 110 26.07 3.06 6.11
N ASN A 111 25.69 1.98 6.81
CA ASN A 111 26.05 0.60 6.45
C ASN A 111 24.99 -0.10 5.58
N LEU A 112 23.80 0.49 5.44
CA LEU A 112 22.73 0.00 4.57
C LEU A 112 22.17 1.17 3.76
N ASP A 113 22.09 1.01 2.44
CA ASP A 113 21.56 2.04 1.55
C ASP A 113 20.03 2.14 1.70
N PRO A 114 19.49 3.30 2.14
CA PRO A 114 18.05 3.48 2.32
C PRO A 114 17.24 3.34 1.01
N ASN A 115 17.79 3.69 -0.15
CA ASN A 115 17.08 3.55 -1.43
C ASN A 115 16.95 2.08 -1.84
N LYS A 116 18.03 1.29 -1.64
CA LYS A 116 17.98 -0.16 -1.88
C LYS A 116 17.07 -0.86 -0.89
N GLU A 117 17.08 -0.45 0.38
CA GLU A 117 16.14 -0.98 1.38
C GLU A 117 14.70 -0.69 0.98
N LEU A 118 14.42 0.55 0.57
CA LEU A 118 13.11 0.95 0.10
C LEU A 118 12.66 0.10 -1.10
N ALA A 119 13.51 -0.08 -2.12
CA ALA A 119 13.18 -0.93 -3.26
C ALA A 119 12.87 -2.38 -2.83
N LEU A 120 13.75 -2.97 -2.01
CA LEU A 120 13.61 -4.35 -1.53
C LEU A 120 12.32 -4.58 -0.73
N ILE A 121 12.00 -3.69 0.22
CA ILE A 121 10.75 -3.77 0.97
C ILE A 121 9.54 -3.62 0.05
N GLY A 122 9.65 -2.81 -1.02
CA GLY A 122 8.60 -2.65 -2.02
C GLY A 122 8.33 -3.95 -2.76
N THR A 123 9.38 -4.63 -3.22
CA THR A 123 9.30 -5.95 -3.86
C THR A 123 8.71 -7.00 -2.91
N MET A 124 9.13 -7.01 -1.64
CA MET A 124 8.60 -7.95 -0.64
C MET A 124 7.10 -7.75 -0.39
N ILE A 125 6.65 -6.51 -0.22
CA ILE A 125 5.23 -6.20 0.02
C ILE A 125 4.38 -6.54 -1.20
N SER A 126 4.88 -6.26 -2.41
CA SER A 126 4.15 -6.50 -3.65
C SER A 126 4.04 -7.99 -4.01
N GLY A 127 5.08 -8.77 -3.73
CA GLY A 127 5.14 -10.20 -4.06
C GLY A 127 4.66 -11.14 -2.95
N ASN A 128 4.51 -10.67 -1.71
CA ASN A 128 4.16 -11.52 -0.57
C ASN A 128 3.01 -10.94 0.26
N ARG A 129 1.82 -11.55 0.12
CA ARG A 129 0.62 -11.22 0.90
C ARG A 129 0.85 -11.23 2.41
N GLU A 130 1.65 -12.16 2.93
CA GLU A 130 1.95 -12.27 4.35
C GLU A 130 2.81 -11.10 4.84
N CYS A 131 3.58 -10.48 3.94
CA CYS A 131 4.29 -9.22 4.18
C CYS A 131 3.32 -8.04 4.16
N ALA A 132 2.51 -7.93 3.11
CA ALA A 132 1.58 -6.80 2.90
C ALA A 132 0.55 -6.63 4.04
N LYS A 133 0.20 -7.70 4.76
CA LYS A 133 -0.73 -7.64 5.90
C LYS A 133 -0.12 -7.15 7.22
N GLN A 134 1.20 -6.92 7.30
CA GLN A 134 1.83 -6.49 8.54
C GLN A 134 1.94 -4.97 8.65
N SER A 135 1.32 -4.36 9.66
CA SER A 135 1.39 -2.90 9.87
C SER A 135 2.82 -2.36 10.02
N VAL A 136 3.71 -3.13 10.64
CA VAL A 136 5.06 -2.67 11.00
C VAL A 136 6.01 -2.57 9.82
N ILE A 137 5.81 -3.35 8.73
CA ILE A 137 6.64 -3.21 7.53
C ILE A 137 6.29 -1.92 6.78
N TRP A 138 5.02 -1.55 6.73
CA TRP A 138 4.58 -0.25 6.21
C TRP A 138 5.10 0.92 7.06
N ALA A 139 5.11 0.76 8.38
CA ALA A 139 5.72 1.76 9.27
C ALA A 139 7.24 1.89 9.07
N HIS A 140 7.93 0.78 8.76
CA HIS A 140 9.34 0.82 8.39
C HIS A 140 9.55 1.57 7.07
N ARG A 141 8.72 1.29 6.06
CA ARG A 141 8.74 1.99 4.77
C ARG A 141 8.53 3.50 4.91
N ARG A 142 7.53 3.94 5.69
CA ARG A 142 7.31 5.37 6.01
C ARG A 142 8.47 5.99 6.75
N TRP A 143 9.08 5.27 7.69
CA TRP A 143 10.28 5.77 8.37
C TRP A 143 11.44 6.03 7.39
N ILE A 144 11.63 5.18 6.37
CA ILE A 144 12.65 5.41 5.34
C ILE A 144 12.30 6.64 4.50
N PHE A 145 11.02 6.83 4.13
CA PHE A 145 10.56 8.03 3.44
C PHE A 145 10.81 9.30 4.26
N GLU A 146 10.48 9.31 5.55
CA GLU A 146 10.74 10.42 6.46
C GLU A 146 12.25 10.71 6.59
N TYR A 147 13.07 9.66 6.59
CA TYR A 147 14.52 9.78 6.65
C TYR A 147 15.12 10.39 5.36
N LEU A 148 14.63 9.97 4.18
CA LEU A 148 15.12 10.42 2.88
C LEU A 148 14.57 11.79 2.46
N TYR A 149 13.32 12.07 2.80
CA TYR A 149 12.57 13.23 2.30
C TYR A 149 11.91 14.02 3.45
N PRO A 150 12.67 14.39 4.50
CA PRO A 150 12.11 15.09 5.65
C PRO A 150 11.42 16.38 5.22
N PRO A 151 10.44 16.87 6.00
CA PRO A 151 9.79 18.15 5.71
C PRO A 151 10.82 19.28 5.60
N ASN A 152 10.77 20.04 4.49
CA ASN A 152 11.65 21.18 4.26
C ASN A 152 10.86 22.40 3.76
N PRO A 153 10.72 23.48 4.56
CA PRO A 153 11.26 23.65 5.91
C PRO A 153 10.64 22.70 6.95
N PRO A 154 11.29 22.49 8.13
CA PRO A 154 10.78 21.62 9.19
C PRO A 154 9.40 22.00 9.75
N SER A 155 8.92 23.21 9.44
CA SER A 155 7.58 23.67 9.79
C SER A 155 6.47 23.09 8.91
N LEU A 156 6.80 22.43 7.80
CA LEU A 156 5.82 21.75 6.97
C LEU A 156 5.28 20.51 7.69
N PRO A 157 3.97 20.23 7.56
CA PRO A 157 3.32 19.15 8.31
C PRO A 157 3.71 17.75 7.82
N HIS A 158 4.10 17.61 6.54
CA HIS A 158 4.29 16.30 5.91
C HIS A 158 5.63 16.16 5.19
N THR A 159 6.04 14.90 4.99
CA THR A 159 7.20 14.47 4.20
C THR A 159 7.07 14.91 2.74
N GLN A 160 8.15 15.42 2.13
CA GLN A 160 8.13 15.93 0.76
C GLN A 160 8.58 14.88 -0.26
N LEU A 161 7.72 13.90 -0.52
CA LEU A 161 8.04 12.81 -1.45
C LEU A 161 8.18 13.31 -2.90
N PRO A 162 9.22 12.85 -3.64
CA PRO A 162 9.33 13.11 -5.07
C PRO A 162 8.15 12.54 -5.85
N ARG A 163 7.73 13.26 -6.89
CA ARG A 163 6.59 12.88 -7.77
C ARG A 163 6.78 11.50 -8.42
N ALA A 164 7.98 11.21 -8.93
CA ALA A 164 8.31 9.92 -9.53
C ALA A 164 8.15 8.79 -8.50
N LEU A 165 8.70 9.00 -7.30
CA LEU A 165 8.58 8.04 -6.20
C LEU A 165 7.12 7.78 -5.82
N VAL A 166 6.28 8.83 -5.74
CA VAL A 166 4.85 8.65 -5.46
C VAL A 166 4.18 7.78 -6.53
N ARG A 167 4.46 8.01 -7.82
CA ARG A 167 3.89 7.17 -8.90
C ARG A 167 4.30 5.70 -8.76
N ASP A 168 5.59 5.45 -8.57
CA ASP A 168 6.11 4.08 -8.40
C ASP A 168 5.48 3.41 -7.17
N GLU A 169 5.32 4.18 -6.09
CA GLU A 169 4.71 3.70 -4.85
C GLU A 169 3.22 3.37 -5.01
N LEU A 170 2.47 4.15 -5.79
CA LEU A 170 1.06 3.86 -6.10
C LEU A 170 0.90 2.55 -6.88
N GLN A 171 1.87 2.17 -7.71
CA GLN A 171 1.87 0.89 -8.43
C GLN A 171 2.09 -0.29 -7.47
N ILE A 172 3.08 -0.19 -6.57
CA ILE A 172 3.33 -1.17 -5.50
C ILE A 172 2.07 -1.36 -4.65
N LEU A 173 1.43 -0.25 -4.29
CA LEU A 173 0.20 -0.25 -3.50
C LEU A 173 -0.96 -0.94 -4.22
N ALA A 174 -1.17 -0.65 -5.51
CA ALA A 174 -2.20 -1.31 -6.31
C ALA A 174 -1.98 -2.84 -6.36
N GLN A 175 -0.76 -3.29 -6.65
CA GLN A 175 -0.42 -4.71 -6.65
C GLN A 175 -0.63 -5.39 -5.29
N SER A 176 -0.31 -4.67 -4.20
CA SER A 176 -0.52 -5.18 -2.84
C SER A 176 -2.01 -5.31 -2.47
N CYS A 177 -2.87 -4.44 -3.01
CA CYS A 177 -4.32 -4.49 -2.82
C CYS A 177 -4.97 -5.61 -3.65
N GLU A 178 -4.45 -5.90 -4.85
CA GLU A 178 -4.86 -7.06 -5.66
C GLU A 178 -4.53 -8.37 -4.91
N SER A 179 -3.31 -8.46 -4.37
CA SER A 179 -2.82 -9.66 -3.67
C SER A 179 -3.49 -9.89 -2.31
N TYR A 180 -3.94 -8.81 -1.65
CA TYR A 180 -4.65 -8.86 -0.38
C TYR A 180 -5.85 -7.92 -0.40
N PRO A 181 -7.05 -8.41 -0.78
CA PRO A 181 -8.25 -7.58 -0.86
C PRO A 181 -8.53 -6.88 0.47
N ARG A 182 -8.97 -5.61 0.40
CA ARG A 182 -9.26 -4.77 1.59
C ARG A 182 -8.03 -4.54 2.48
N ASN A 183 -6.85 -4.38 1.87
CA ASN A 183 -5.62 -4.07 2.60
C ASN A 183 -5.65 -2.66 3.19
N TYR A 184 -6.20 -2.54 4.41
CA TYR A 184 -6.28 -1.27 5.13
C TYR A 184 -4.91 -0.57 5.28
N TYR A 185 -3.82 -1.34 5.46
CA TYR A 185 -2.49 -0.76 5.63
C TYR A 185 -1.96 -0.14 4.33
N ALA A 186 -2.21 -0.79 3.19
CA ALA A 186 -1.90 -0.24 1.88
C ALA A 186 -2.68 1.05 1.63
N TRP A 187 -4.01 1.05 1.84
CA TRP A 187 -4.83 2.26 1.66
C TRP A 187 -4.42 3.41 2.61
N THR A 188 -4.07 3.09 3.86
CA THR A 188 -3.54 4.08 4.81
C THR A 188 -2.20 4.65 4.33
N HIS A 189 -1.32 3.80 3.80
CA HIS A 189 -0.03 4.22 3.26
C HIS A 189 -0.18 5.05 1.98
N ARG A 190 -1.15 4.70 1.13
CA ARG A 190 -1.56 5.49 -0.04
C ARG A 190 -1.97 6.91 0.36
N SER A 191 -2.77 7.03 1.43
CA SER A 191 -3.10 8.34 2.00
C SER A 191 -1.90 9.12 2.53
N TYR A 192 -0.89 8.45 3.09
CA TYR A 192 0.35 9.09 3.51
C TYR A 192 1.11 9.64 2.30
N CYS A 193 1.25 8.85 1.22
CA CYS A 193 1.95 9.30 0.01
C CYS A 193 1.28 10.48 -0.67
N MET A 194 -0.06 10.49 -0.74
CA MET A 194 -0.80 11.57 -1.39
C MET A 194 -0.83 12.89 -0.61
N GLN A 195 -0.45 12.90 0.69
CA GLN A 195 -0.34 14.15 1.45
C GLN A 195 0.70 15.10 0.85
N SER A 196 1.83 14.58 0.37
CA SER A 196 2.87 15.41 -0.26
C SER A 196 2.38 16.04 -1.56
N MET A 197 1.59 15.32 -2.36
CA MET A 197 0.99 15.84 -3.59
C MET A 197 -0.05 16.92 -3.29
N MET A 198 -0.86 16.68 -2.25
CA MET A 198 -1.84 17.65 -1.77
C MET A 198 -1.18 18.96 -1.32
N ASP A 199 -0.09 18.86 -0.56
CA ASP A 199 0.68 20.03 -0.12
C ASP A 199 1.25 20.81 -1.31
N LEU A 200 1.78 20.13 -2.34
CA LEU A 200 2.33 20.78 -3.53
C LEU A 200 1.25 21.50 -4.35
N VAL A 201 0.07 20.88 -4.51
CA VAL A 201 -1.06 21.51 -5.20
C VAL A 201 -1.55 22.75 -4.45
N THR A 202 -1.61 22.69 -3.12
CA THR A 202 -2.17 23.79 -2.31
C THR A 202 -1.20 24.93 -2.08
N THR A 203 0.08 24.65 -1.90
CA THR A 203 1.09 25.66 -1.55
C THR A 203 1.77 26.27 -2.77
N THR A 204 1.95 25.49 -3.84
CA THR A 204 2.72 25.90 -5.03
C THR A 204 1.96 25.83 -6.34
N SER A 205 0.70 25.36 -6.32
CA SER A 205 -0.10 25.14 -7.54
C SER A 205 0.64 24.29 -8.57
N ASP A 206 1.35 23.25 -8.11
CA ASP A 206 2.22 22.45 -8.98
C ASP A 206 1.40 21.60 -9.98
N PRO A 207 1.54 21.83 -11.31
CA PRO A 207 0.73 21.13 -12.30
C PRO A 207 1.01 19.62 -12.38
N ALA A 208 2.23 19.19 -12.06
CA ALA A 208 2.58 17.77 -12.11
C ALA A 208 2.00 17.01 -10.90
N ALA A 209 1.92 17.66 -9.74
CA ALA A 209 1.21 17.12 -8.58
C ALA A 209 -0.31 17.11 -8.82
N GLU A 210 -0.85 18.14 -9.47
CA GLU A 210 -2.26 18.20 -9.89
C GLU A 210 -2.61 17.01 -10.81
N ALA A 211 -1.75 16.71 -11.80
CA ALA A 211 -1.95 15.56 -12.68
C ALA A 211 -1.93 14.22 -11.94
N ILE A 212 -1.03 14.04 -10.96
CA ILE A 212 -0.99 12.81 -10.13
C ILE A 212 -2.26 12.68 -9.29
N MET A 213 -2.74 13.77 -8.70
CA MET A 213 -3.99 13.80 -7.94
C MET A 213 -5.20 13.43 -8.80
N GLN A 214 -5.26 13.94 -10.04
CA GLN A 214 -6.32 13.62 -10.99
C GLN A 214 -6.27 12.15 -11.41
N GLU A 215 -5.08 11.65 -11.77
CA GLU A 215 -4.86 10.24 -12.13
C GLU A 215 -5.27 9.31 -10.99
N GLU A 216 -4.87 9.64 -9.76
CA GLU A 216 -5.24 8.88 -8.56
C GLU A 216 -6.76 8.82 -8.36
N TYR A 217 -7.45 9.94 -8.51
CA TYR A 217 -8.91 9.97 -8.41
C TYR A 217 -9.59 9.04 -9.43
N LEU A 218 -9.17 9.11 -10.69
CA LEU A 218 -9.72 8.26 -11.75
C LEU A 218 -9.42 6.78 -11.51
N ASN A 219 -8.20 6.47 -11.06
CA ASN A 219 -7.81 5.11 -10.70
C ASN A 219 -8.63 4.57 -9.53
N LEU A 220 -8.95 5.39 -8.53
CA LEU A 220 -9.78 4.99 -7.40
C LEU A 220 -11.24 4.75 -7.79
N LEU A 221 -11.81 5.61 -8.65
CA LEU A 221 -13.15 5.38 -9.19
C LEU A 221 -13.20 4.05 -9.93
N HIS A 222 -12.23 3.82 -10.84
CA HIS A 222 -12.13 2.57 -11.57
C HIS A 222 -11.92 1.36 -10.65
N TRP A 223 -11.11 1.49 -9.60
CA TRP A 223 -10.92 0.42 -8.62
C TRP A 223 -12.23 0.06 -7.92
N VAL A 224 -13.00 1.06 -7.49
CA VAL A 224 -14.29 0.86 -6.80
C VAL A 224 -15.33 0.26 -7.75
N ASP A 225 -15.31 0.61 -9.03
CA ASP A 225 -16.16 -0.03 -10.06
C ASP A 225 -15.92 -1.54 -10.15
N LEU A 226 -14.65 -1.97 -10.06
CA LEU A 226 -14.25 -3.37 -10.13
C LEU A 226 -14.38 -4.09 -8.77
N HIS A 227 -14.35 -3.36 -7.66
CA HIS A 227 -14.29 -3.90 -6.30
C HIS A 227 -15.38 -3.32 -5.39
N VAL A 228 -16.65 -3.52 -5.77
CA VAL A 228 -17.84 -3.01 -5.07
C VAL A 228 -18.03 -3.48 -3.61
N SER A 229 -17.18 -4.38 -3.11
CA SER A 229 -17.15 -4.83 -1.71
C SER A 229 -15.92 -4.32 -0.93
N ASP A 230 -15.02 -3.54 -1.54
CA ASP A 230 -13.84 -3.01 -0.87
C ASP A 230 -14.16 -1.70 -0.14
N TYR A 231 -14.67 -1.84 1.09
CA TYR A 231 -14.96 -0.70 1.95
C TYR A 231 -13.71 0.11 2.33
N SER A 232 -12.50 -0.46 2.25
CA SER A 232 -11.27 0.26 2.57
C SER A 232 -10.90 1.22 1.44
N ALA A 233 -11.05 0.78 0.19
CA ALA A 233 -10.90 1.63 -1.00
C ALA A 233 -11.93 2.77 -1.01
N MET A 234 -13.21 2.44 -0.75
CA MET A 234 -14.29 3.42 -0.68
C MET A 234 -14.06 4.47 0.42
N HIS A 235 -13.65 4.03 1.61
CA HIS A 235 -13.32 4.93 2.71
C HIS A 235 -12.16 5.87 2.35
N TYR A 236 -11.10 5.32 1.74
CA TYR A 236 -9.97 6.11 1.28
C TYR A 236 -10.39 7.15 0.22
N LEU A 237 -11.18 6.75 -0.78
CA LEU A 237 -11.70 7.64 -1.81
C LEU A 237 -12.57 8.77 -1.22
N SER A 238 -13.47 8.46 -0.27
CA SER A 238 -14.25 9.49 0.43
C SER A 238 -13.35 10.50 1.15
N LEU A 239 -12.36 10.03 1.90
CA LEU A 239 -11.41 10.90 2.61
C LEU A 239 -10.57 11.74 1.65
N PHE A 240 -10.14 11.15 0.54
CA PHE A 240 -9.36 11.83 -0.49
C PHE A 240 -10.11 13.02 -1.09
N VAL A 241 -11.35 12.78 -1.55
CA VAL A 241 -12.22 13.83 -2.12
C VAL A 241 -12.62 14.86 -1.07
N GLN A 242 -12.93 14.44 0.16
CA GLN A 242 -13.27 15.35 1.26
C GLN A 242 -12.13 16.31 1.56
N ARG A 243 -10.92 15.77 1.76
CA ARG A 243 -9.73 16.59 2.04
C ARG A 243 -9.44 17.56 0.91
N PHE A 244 -9.53 17.10 -0.34
CA PHE A 244 -9.34 17.98 -1.49
C PHE A 244 -10.39 19.11 -1.53
N SER A 245 -11.67 18.79 -1.32
CA SER A 245 -12.77 19.77 -1.32
C SER A 245 -12.59 20.86 -0.26
N MET A 246 -12.03 20.52 0.91
CA MET A 246 -11.76 21.48 1.99
C MET A 246 -10.68 22.49 1.64
N LEU A 247 -9.78 22.17 0.71
CA LEU A 247 -8.61 22.99 0.41
C LEU A 247 -8.91 24.15 -0.54
N GLN A 248 -10.17 24.29 -1.00
CA GLN A 248 -10.63 25.38 -1.88
C GLN A 248 -9.68 25.64 -3.07
N SER A 249 -9.04 24.57 -3.57
CA SER A 249 -8.07 24.69 -4.65
C SER A 249 -8.72 25.28 -5.89
N SER A 250 -8.05 26.25 -6.50
CA SER A 250 -8.48 26.86 -7.78
C SER A 250 -8.11 26.00 -8.99
N ALA A 251 -7.51 24.82 -8.77
CA ALA A 251 -7.07 23.86 -9.78
C ALA A 251 -8.24 23.45 -10.71
N PRO A 252 -8.27 23.91 -11.97
CA PRO A 252 -9.41 23.69 -12.87
C PRO A 252 -9.62 22.21 -13.19
N SER A 253 -8.53 21.43 -13.32
CA SER A 253 -8.64 20.01 -13.71
C SER A 253 -9.26 19.14 -12.61
N LEU A 254 -9.18 19.60 -11.36
CA LEU A 254 -9.66 18.88 -10.18
C LEU A 254 -11.06 19.33 -9.74
N GLN A 255 -11.71 20.26 -10.44
CA GLN A 255 -13.06 20.74 -10.08
C GLN A 255 -14.12 19.62 -10.06
N SER A 256 -13.93 18.59 -10.89
CA SER A 256 -14.79 17.40 -10.91
C SER A 256 -14.61 16.50 -9.67
N MET A 257 -13.50 16.63 -8.95
CA MET A 257 -13.21 15.89 -7.72
C MET A 257 -13.91 16.54 -6.53
N ASN A 258 -15.23 16.34 -6.44
CA ASN A 258 -16.06 16.87 -5.37
C ASN A 258 -17.04 15.81 -4.84
N LEU A 259 -17.57 16.05 -3.64
CA LEU A 259 -18.45 15.09 -2.97
C LEU A 259 -19.76 14.84 -3.72
N ILE A 260 -20.27 15.83 -4.49
CA ILE A 260 -21.50 15.66 -5.29
C ILE A 260 -21.25 14.68 -6.44
N SER A 261 -20.15 14.84 -7.17
CA SER A 261 -19.79 13.94 -8.27
C SER A 261 -19.49 12.54 -7.76
N LEU A 262 -18.83 12.44 -6.60
CA LEU A 262 -18.59 11.16 -5.93
C LEU A 262 -19.89 10.48 -5.50
N PHE A 263 -20.84 11.25 -4.98
CA PHE A 263 -22.17 10.76 -4.62
C PHE A 263 -22.92 10.21 -5.84
N ASP A 264 -22.94 10.93 -6.96
CA ASP A 264 -23.60 10.49 -8.20
C ASP A 264 -22.99 9.17 -8.71
N HIS A 265 -21.67 9.02 -8.64
CA HIS A 265 -20.99 7.77 -8.97
C HIS A 265 -21.40 6.62 -8.02
N ALA A 266 -21.37 6.85 -6.71
CA ALA A 266 -21.76 5.85 -5.72
C ALA A 266 -23.22 5.40 -5.88
N MET A 267 -24.12 6.32 -6.24
CA MET A 267 -25.53 6.02 -6.53
C MET A 267 -25.70 5.15 -7.78
N THR A 268 -24.87 5.35 -8.81
CA THR A 268 -24.87 4.50 -10.02
C THR A 268 -24.48 3.07 -9.68
N LEU A 269 -23.44 2.90 -8.85
CA LEU A 269 -23.01 1.59 -8.36
C LEU A 269 -24.08 0.95 -7.48
N LEU A 270 -24.67 1.69 -6.54
CA LEU A 270 -25.70 1.15 -5.66
C LEU A 270 -26.92 0.66 -6.45
N SER A 271 -27.32 1.41 -7.47
CA SER A 271 -28.45 1.03 -8.34
C SER A 271 -28.17 -0.26 -9.12
N SER A 272 -26.90 -0.51 -9.47
CA SER A 272 -26.48 -1.72 -10.17
C SER A 272 -26.27 -2.91 -9.23
N TYR A 273 -25.84 -2.64 -7.99
CA TYR A 273 -25.41 -3.63 -7.01
C TYR A 273 -26.03 -3.40 -5.61
N PRO A 274 -27.37 -3.36 -5.48
CA PRO A 274 -28.06 -2.90 -4.27
C PRO A 274 -27.84 -3.80 -3.04
N ASN A 275 -27.41 -5.05 -3.24
CA ASN A 275 -27.16 -6.01 -2.16
C ASN A 275 -25.79 -5.83 -1.48
N HIS A 276 -24.94 -4.93 -1.98
CA HIS A 276 -23.61 -4.68 -1.40
C HIS A 276 -23.70 -3.60 -0.31
N GLU A 277 -23.72 -4.02 0.96
CA GLU A 277 -23.74 -3.12 2.13
C GLU A 277 -22.61 -2.07 2.11
N ALA A 278 -21.45 -2.42 1.54
CA ALA A 278 -20.33 -1.48 1.40
C ALA A 278 -20.72 -0.21 0.63
N LEU A 279 -21.56 -0.30 -0.41
CA LEU A 279 -22.01 0.85 -1.19
C LEU A 279 -22.98 1.75 -0.40
N TRP A 280 -23.84 1.14 0.42
CA TRP A 280 -24.71 1.88 1.33
C TRP A 280 -23.88 2.69 2.34
N MET A 281 -22.87 2.06 2.92
CA MET A 281 -21.96 2.71 3.85
C MET A 281 -21.09 3.77 3.19
N PHE A 282 -20.69 3.56 1.93
CA PHE A 282 -19.98 4.56 1.13
C PHE A 282 -20.82 5.82 0.93
N ILE A 283 -22.08 5.67 0.52
CA ILE A 283 -23.03 6.79 0.40
C ILE A 283 -23.22 7.50 1.75
N ARG A 284 -23.41 6.75 2.84
CA ARG A 284 -23.51 7.33 4.18
C ARG A 284 -22.27 8.16 4.53
N SER A 285 -21.08 7.64 4.25
CA SER A 285 -19.82 8.35 4.50
C SER A 285 -19.74 9.66 3.70
N ILE A 286 -20.12 9.64 2.42
CA ILE A 286 -20.10 10.84 1.57
C ILE A 286 -21.07 11.90 2.11
N ILE A 287 -22.29 11.52 2.46
CA ILE A 287 -23.32 12.43 3.02
C ILE A 287 -22.90 12.98 4.39
N ALA A 288 -22.22 12.17 5.21
CA ALA A 288 -21.70 12.59 6.51
C ALA A 288 -20.54 13.61 6.38
N SER A 289 -19.72 13.47 5.34
CA SER A 289 -18.59 14.36 5.07
C SER A 289 -18.95 15.63 4.30
N ALA A 290 -20.17 15.72 3.74
CA ALA A 290 -20.62 16.85 2.92
C ALA A 290 -21.07 18.06 3.76
N ALA A 291 -20.84 19.27 3.22
CA ALA A 291 -21.40 20.49 3.78
C ALA A 291 -22.94 20.47 3.70
N LEU A 292 -23.61 21.27 4.53
CA LEU A 292 -25.09 21.28 4.61
C LEU A 292 -25.78 21.53 3.25
N VAL A 293 -25.22 22.41 2.43
CA VAL A 293 -25.74 22.74 1.09
C VAL A 293 -25.64 21.53 0.15
N ASP A 294 -24.48 20.88 0.12
CA ASP A 294 -24.25 19.69 -0.70
C ASP A 294 -25.11 18.52 -0.24
N ARG A 295 -25.23 18.31 1.08
CA ARG A 295 -26.13 17.31 1.67
C ARG A 295 -27.58 17.54 1.22
N ALA A 296 -28.07 18.79 1.26
CA ALA A 296 -29.42 19.12 0.77
C ALA A 296 -29.59 18.79 -0.72
N ALA A 297 -28.59 19.08 -1.55
CA ALA A 297 -28.60 18.75 -2.97
C ALA A 297 -28.62 17.24 -3.23
N MET A 298 -27.80 16.45 -2.51
CA MET A 298 -27.79 14.98 -2.57
C MET A 298 -29.16 14.39 -2.22
N ILE A 299 -29.80 14.87 -1.15
CA ILE A 299 -31.13 14.42 -0.73
C ILE A 299 -32.18 14.74 -1.81
N ALA A 300 -32.13 15.94 -2.39
CA ALA A 300 -33.05 16.33 -3.45
C ALA A 300 -32.95 15.39 -4.67
N ARG A 301 -31.73 14.98 -5.04
CA ARG A 301 -31.47 14.03 -6.13
C ARG A 301 -32.06 12.64 -5.84
N VAL A 302 -31.98 12.15 -4.61
CA VAL A 302 -32.60 10.85 -4.27
C VAL A 302 -34.13 10.93 -4.25
N LYS A 303 -34.68 12.05 -3.78
CA LYS A 303 -36.14 12.29 -3.83
C LYS A 303 -36.69 12.38 -5.26
N SER A 304 -35.88 12.78 -6.24
CA SER A 304 -36.31 12.79 -7.64
C SER A 304 -36.20 11.41 -8.29
N SER A 305 -35.17 10.62 -7.99
CA SER A 305 -35.00 9.27 -8.56
C SER A 305 -35.99 8.23 -8.02
N SER A 306 -36.36 8.33 -6.74
CA SER A 306 -37.29 7.42 -6.06
C SER A 306 -38.76 7.51 -6.49
N LYS A 307 -39.14 8.52 -7.31
CA LYS A 307 -40.52 8.66 -7.80
C LYS A 307 -40.93 7.63 -8.86
N GLY A 308 -40.01 6.75 -9.29
CA GLY A 308 -40.27 5.76 -10.35
C GLY A 308 -40.06 4.28 -10.00
N ASP A 309 -39.48 3.94 -8.83
CA ASP A 309 -38.80 2.65 -8.69
C ASP A 309 -39.06 1.91 -7.36
N GLY A 310 -40.15 1.11 -7.33
CA GLY A 310 -40.42 -0.01 -6.41
C GLY A 310 -39.97 0.08 -4.93
N THR A 311 -39.74 -1.09 -4.33
CA THR A 311 -39.33 -1.25 -2.92
C THR A 311 -37.92 -0.69 -2.64
N TYR A 312 -37.04 -0.67 -3.65
CA TYR A 312 -35.66 -0.19 -3.55
C TYR A 312 -35.57 1.33 -3.37
N GLY A 313 -36.33 2.12 -4.14
CA GLY A 313 -36.37 3.58 -3.98
C GLY A 313 -36.87 4.00 -2.60
N LEU A 314 -37.80 3.23 -2.02
CA LEU A 314 -38.29 3.45 -0.65
C LEU A 314 -37.22 3.13 0.39
N GLN A 315 -36.52 2.00 0.27
CA GLN A 315 -35.40 1.64 1.16
C GLN A 315 -34.29 2.68 1.14
N LEU A 316 -33.94 3.19 -0.05
CA LEU A 316 -32.93 4.23 -0.22
C LEU A 316 -33.34 5.56 0.40
N LEU A 317 -34.60 5.96 0.22
CA LEU A 317 -35.15 7.14 0.88
C LEU A 317 -35.15 7.00 2.40
N THR A 318 -35.61 5.86 2.94
CA THR A 318 -35.63 5.60 4.38
C THR A 318 -34.22 5.60 4.96
N PHE A 319 -33.27 4.97 4.27
CA PHE A 319 -31.86 4.97 4.67
C PHE A 319 -31.31 6.40 4.73
N ILE A 320 -31.47 7.20 3.69
CA ILE A 320 -30.92 8.58 3.69
C ILE A 320 -31.64 9.47 4.70
N GLN A 321 -32.95 9.29 4.90
CA GLN A 321 -33.69 10.02 5.93
C GLN A 321 -33.17 9.73 7.34
N SER A 322 -32.79 8.48 7.64
CA SER A 322 -32.20 8.15 8.94
C SER A 322 -30.83 8.81 9.16
N LEU A 323 -30.08 9.13 8.09
CA LEU A 323 -28.81 9.86 8.18
C LEU A 323 -28.95 11.34 8.57
N LEU A 324 -30.19 11.87 8.60
CA LEU A 324 -30.49 13.28 8.88
C LEU A 324 -31.09 13.50 10.27
N THR A 325 -31.52 12.43 10.92
CA THR A 325 -32.08 12.45 12.27
C THR A 325 -31.05 12.17 13.36
N ASP A 326 -29.87 11.67 12.98
CA ASP A 326 -28.68 11.50 13.81
C ASP A 326 -27.70 12.68 13.64
#